data_AF-A0A523J8T8-F1
#
_entry.id   AF-A0A523J8T8-F1
#
_cell.length_a   1.000
_cell.length_b   1.000
_cell.length_c   1.000
_cell.angle_alpha   90.00
_cell.angle_beta   90.00
_cell.angle_gamma   90.00
#
_symmetry.space_group_name_H-M   'P 1'
#
loop_
_entity.id
_entity.type
_entity.pdbx_description
1 polymer ?
#
loop_
_entity_poly.entity_id
_entity_poly.type
_entity_poly.pdbx_seq_one_letter_code
_entity_poly.pdbx_strand_id
1 'polypeptide(L)'
;MSRLGLYSVVMATGLGLATGPALAEGELEDRLDRKGDRIEQRLDRQGDRIDERLDRRGDRVNERLDRKGERMDEHFDRLSERAEEAGRHGLAERLDRKGDRIQERLDRRGDRIDQRLDNKGDRIDRRLDRKGERIDNQLDRRGEHAGERQGHDGERAERRRQRAEQRQERRSERAERRQDRHGERAERRQDRRSDVTDRRADRHGDRADRRSDRVDRRSDRVDRRSDRVDRRN
;
A
#
# COMPACT_ATOMS: atom_id res chain seq x y z
N MET A 1 -6.04 39.28 -41.13
CA MET A 1 -4.95 38.87 -40.22
C MET A 1 -5.49 37.88 -39.20
N SER A 2 -5.08 36.63 -39.38
CA SER A 2 -4.78 35.62 -38.35
C SER A 2 -5.81 35.31 -37.26
N ARG A 3 -6.73 34.37 -37.55
CA ARG A 3 -7.30 33.46 -36.54
C ARG A 3 -6.43 32.21 -36.47
N LEU A 4 -5.18 32.39 -36.03
CA LEU A 4 -4.28 31.32 -35.59
C LEU A 4 -4.26 31.39 -34.07
N GLY A 5 -4.85 30.39 -33.42
CA GLY A 5 -4.85 30.30 -31.97
C GLY A 5 -6.12 29.63 -31.51
N LEU A 6 -6.01 28.33 -31.18
CA LEU A 6 -6.78 27.60 -30.14
C LEU A 6 -6.80 26.07 -30.35
N TYR A 7 -5.96 25.50 -31.23
CA TYR A 7 -5.73 24.05 -31.29
C TYR A 7 -4.31 23.69 -30.85
N SER A 8 -3.94 23.84 -29.56
CA SER A 8 -2.70 23.21 -29.08
C SER A 8 -2.62 22.87 -27.58
N VAL A 9 -3.72 22.81 -26.81
CA VAL A 9 -3.61 22.68 -25.34
C VAL A 9 -4.23 21.40 -24.74
N VAL A 10 -4.51 20.35 -25.52
CA VAL A 10 -5.15 19.14 -24.93
C VAL A 10 -4.24 17.89 -24.85
N MET A 11 -2.99 17.92 -25.29
CA MET A 11 -2.18 16.69 -25.38
C MET A 11 -1.31 16.30 -24.17
N ALA A 12 -1.47 16.87 -22.98
CA ALA A 12 -0.53 16.56 -21.89
C ALA A 12 -1.15 16.53 -20.49
N THR A 13 -2.11 15.63 -20.24
CA THR A 13 -2.41 15.17 -18.87
C THR A 13 -2.96 13.73 -18.88
N GLY A 14 -2.13 12.78 -19.34
CA GLY A 14 -2.49 11.35 -19.39
C GLY A 14 -1.45 10.38 -18.84
N LEU A 15 -0.24 10.84 -18.49
CA LEU A 15 0.80 10.02 -17.87
C LEU A 15 1.03 10.49 -16.44
N GLY A 16 0.63 9.71 -15.44
CA GLY A 16 0.99 10.04 -14.07
C GLY A 16 0.58 9.07 -12.96
N LEU A 17 -0.22 8.03 -13.20
CA LEU A 17 -0.75 7.23 -12.08
C LEU A 17 -0.58 5.71 -12.21
N ALA A 18 0.28 5.20 -13.11
CA ALA A 18 0.44 3.74 -13.26
C ALA A 18 1.44 3.10 -12.27
N THR A 19 2.26 3.87 -11.55
CA THR A 19 3.37 3.36 -10.72
C THR A 19 3.08 3.30 -9.21
N GLY A 20 1.83 3.10 -8.80
CA GLY A 20 1.42 3.18 -7.39
C GLY A 20 1.40 1.85 -6.60
N PRO A 21 0.66 0.82 -7.05
CA PRO A 21 0.35 -0.33 -6.20
C PRO A 21 1.47 -1.36 -6.11
N ALA A 22 2.11 -1.72 -7.22
CA ALA A 22 3.16 -2.76 -7.25
C ALA A 22 4.45 -2.35 -6.51
N LEU A 23 4.79 -1.05 -6.50
CA LEU A 23 5.94 -0.55 -5.74
C LEU A 23 5.68 -0.52 -4.23
N ALA A 24 4.42 -0.34 -3.82
CA ALA A 24 4.04 -0.30 -2.42
C ALA A 24 3.90 -1.70 -1.78
N GLU A 25 3.71 -2.74 -2.60
CA GLU A 25 3.64 -4.14 -2.15
C GLU A 25 5.03 -4.63 -1.73
N GLY A 26 6.03 -4.51 -2.63
CA GLY A 26 7.42 -4.85 -2.30
C GLY A 26 8.00 -4.02 -1.15
N GLU A 27 7.64 -2.73 -1.05
CA GLU A 27 8.12 -1.88 0.05
C GLU A 27 7.51 -2.27 1.41
N LEU A 28 6.31 -2.85 1.42
CA LEU A 28 5.68 -3.33 2.66
C LEU A 28 6.26 -4.67 3.10
N GLU A 29 6.39 -5.61 2.16
CA GLU A 29 6.99 -6.93 2.39
C GLU A 29 8.41 -6.77 2.96
N ASP A 30 9.24 -5.97 2.29
CA ASP A 30 10.59 -5.62 2.75
C ASP A 30 10.61 -5.03 4.18
N ARG A 31 9.59 -4.26 4.57
CA ARG A 31 9.51 -3.64 5.91
C ARG A 31 9.08 -4.64 6.97
N LEU A 32 8.24 -5.61 6.61
CA LEU A 32 7.83 -6.69 7.50
C LEU A 32 8.99 -7.66 7.72
N ASP A 33 9.72 -8.02 6.65
CA ASP A 33 10.90 -8.88 6.71
C ASP A 33 12.00 -8.27 7.58
N ARG A 34 12.38 -7.01 7.29
CA ARG A 34 13.36 -6.27 8.11
C ARG A 34 12.95 -6.15 9.58
N LYS A 35 11.65 -6.18 9.86
CA LYS A 35 11.13 -6.14 11.22
C LYS A 35 11.19 -7.54 11.86
N GLY A 36 10.88 -8.60 11.11
CA GLY A 36 11.07 -10.00 11.49
C GLY A 36 12.51 -10.25 11.89
N ASP A 37 13.46 -10.01 10.98
CA ASP A 37 14.90 -10.16 11.22
C ASP A 37 15.37 -9.44 12.48
N ARG A 38 14.89 -8.20 12.68
CA ARG A 38 15.28 -7.40 13.86
C ARG A 38 14.73 -8.00 15.15
N ILE A 39 13.57 -8.64 15.11
CA ILE A 39 12.99 -9.29 16.28
C ILE A 39 13.71 -10.61 16.56
N GLU A 40 13.95 -11.43 15.54
CA GLU A 40 14.73 -12.68 15.65
C GLU A 40 16.09 -12.40 16.28
N GLN A 41 16.89 -11.49 15.70
CA GLN A 41 18.19 -11.13 16.25
C GLN A 41 18.13 -10.62 17.69
N ARG A 42 17.01 -10.02 18.12
CA ARG A 42 16.83 -9.58 19.51
C ARG A 42 16.46 -10.73 20.44
N LEU A 43 15.74 -11.74 19.95
CA LEU A 43 15.42 -12.95 20.70
C LEU A 43 16.68 -13.80 20.86
N ASP A 44 17.48 -13.98 19.81
CA ASP A 44 18.75 -14.73 19.87
C ASP A 44 19.72 -14.09 20.86
N ARG A 45 19.96 -12.78 20.71
CA ARG A 45 20.79 -12.01 21.67
C ARG A 45 20.25 -12.03 23.10
N GLN A 46 18.94 -12.26 23.27
CA GLN A 46 18.34 -12.42 24.58
C GLN A 46 18.58 -13.84 25.12
N GLY A 47 18.49 -14.87 24.28
CA GLY A 47 18.84 -16.26 24.57
C GLY A 47 20.29 -16.37 25.03
N ASP A 48 21.24 -15.95 24.20
CA ASP A 48 22.68 -15.99 24.50
C ASP A 48 23.01 -15.35 25.85
N ARG A 49 22.37 -14.21 26.15
CA ARG A 49 22.61 -13.46 27.39
C ARG A 49 21.99 -14.13 28.61
N ILE A 50 20.97 -14.96 28.42
CA ILE A 50 20.39 -15.77 29.48
C ILE A 50 21.29 -16.98 29.76
N ASP A 51 21.74 -17.67 28.71
CA ASP A 51 22.60 -18.84 28.81
C ASP A 51 23.90 -18.50 29.52
N GLU A 52 24.56 -17.42 29.07
CA GLU A 52 25.78 -16.92 29.71
C GLU A 52 25.57 -16.57 31.21
N ARG A 53 24.36 -16.14 31.59
CA ARG A 53 24.03 -15.87 33.00
C ARG A 53 23.72 -17.15 33.79
N LEU A 54 23.21 -18.19 33.15
CA LEU A 54 22.98 -19.49 33.78
C LEU A 54 24.31 -20.21 33.98
N ASP A 55 25.18 -20.23 32.99
CA ASP A 55 26.52 -20.84 33.05
C ASP A 55 27.36 -20.22 34.16
N ARG A 56 27.53 -18.88 34.15
CA ARG A 56 28.25 -18.17 35.22
C ARG A 56 27.65 -18.41 36.61
N ARG A 57 26.35 -18.70 36.68
CA ARG A 57 25.68 -19.03 37.94
C ARG A 57 25.99 -20.47 38.37
N GLY A 58 26.00 -21.41 37.43
CA GLY A 58 26.45 -22.79 37.64
C GLY A 58 27.88 -22.81 38.17
N ASP A 59 28.80 -22.19 37.44
CA ASP A 59 30.22 -22.10 37.81
C ASP A 59 30.41 -21.57 39.23
N ARG A 60 29.74 -20.45 39.56
CA ARG A 60 29.83 -19.85 40.90
C ARG A 60 29.27 -20.77 41.98
N VAL A 61 28.25 -21.57 41.68
CA VAL A 61 27.72 -22.52 42.66
C VAL A 61 28.69 -23.68 42.85
N ASN A 62 29.20 -24.25 41.77
CA ASN A 62 30.14 -25.37 41.82
C ASN A 62 31.42 -24.97 42.56
N GLU A 63 32.01 -23.83 42.21
CA GLU A 63 33.18 -23.29 42.92
C GLU A 63 32.92 -23.07 44.44
N ARG A 64 31.69 -22.70 44.82
CA ARG A 64 31.34 -22.56 46.24
C ARG A 64 31.10 -23.90 46.94
N LEU A 65 30.67 -24.93 46.21
CA LEU A 65 30.51 -26.27 46.75
C LEU A 65 31.88 -26.94 46.91
N ASP A 66 32.76 -26.81 45.92
CA ASP A 66 34.11 -27.37 45.94
C ASP A 66 34.92 -26.81 47.12
N ARG A 67 35.01 -25.47 47.22
CA ARG A 67 35.66 -24.81 48.37
C ARG A 67 35.05 -25.19 49.71
N LYS A 68 33.76 -25.56 49.74
CA LYS A 68 33.10 -26.01 50.96
C LYS A 68 33.46 -27.47 51.26
N GLY A 69 33.53 -28.33 50.24
CA GLY A 69 34.01 -29.71 50.34
C GLY A 69 35.42 -29.74 50.90
N GLU A 70 36.36 -29.04 50.25
CA GLU A 70 37.76 -28.94 50.69
C GLU A 70 37.89 -28.52 52.17
N ARG A 71 37.16 -27.49 52.59
CA ARG A 71 37.16 -27.04 54.00
C ARG A 71 36.59 -28.07 54.97
N MET A 72 35.65 -28.89 54.53
CA MET A 72 35.07 -29.93 55.37
C MET A 72 36.02 -31.13 55.44
N ASP A 73 36.64 -31.51 54.33
CA ASP A 73 37.67 -32.56 54.28
C ASP A 73 38.83 -32.21 55.21
N GLU A 74 39.44 -31.02 55.05
CA GLU A 74 40.51 -30.54 55.94
C GLU A 74 40.10 -30.48 57.42
N HIS A 75 38.82 -30.25 57.70
CA HIS A 75 38.32 -30.18 59.08
C HIS A 75 38.17 -31.58 59.68
N PHE A 76 37.66 -32.55 58.92
CA PHE A 76 37.51 -33.92 59.39
C PHE A 76 38.86 -34.62 59.50
N ASP A 77 39.77 -34.44 58.54
CA ASP A 77 41.13 -34.99 58.59
C ASP A 77 41.85 -34.56 59.88
N ARG A 78 41.83 -33.26 60.20
CA ARG A 78 42.42 -32.74 61.44
C ARG A 78 41.77 -33.29 62.71
N LEU A 79 40.45 -33.53 62.69
CA LEU A 79 39.76 -34.12 63.83
C LEU A 79 40.13 -35.61 63.98
N SER A 80 40.25 -36.33 62.87
CA SER A 80 40.64 -37.73 62.84
C SER A 80 42.07 -37.92 63.31
N GLU A 81 43.04 -37.17 62.77
CA GLU A 81 44.44 -37.20 63.18
C GLU A 81 44.60 -36.95 64.68
N ARG A 82 43.91 -35.92 65.21
CA ARG A 82 43.91 -35.62 66.65
C ARG A 82 43.28 -36.73 67.50
N ALA A 83 42.29 -37.45 66.97
CA ALA A 83 41.70 -38.59 67.65
C ALA A 83 42.65 -39.80 67.64
N GLU A 84 43.39 -40.02 66.55
CA GLU A 84 44.42 -41.06 66.46
C GLU A 84 45.57 -40.81 67.44
N GLU A 85 46.10 -39.58 67.49
CA GLU A 85 47.14 -39.18 68.45
C GLU A 85 46.71 -39.40 69.91
N ALA A 86 45.42 -39.26 70.19
CA ALA A 86 44.84 -39.50 71.52
C ALA A 86 44.53 -40.99 71.80
N GLY A 87 44.92 -41.92 70.90
CA GLY A 87 44.64 -43.36 71.00
C GLY A 87 43.17 -43.73 70.80
N ARG A 88 42.36 -42.82 70.22
CA ARG A 88 40.91 -43.00 70.01
C ARG A 88 40.60 -43.43 68.58
N HIS A 89 41.17 -44.54 68.12
CA HIS A 89 41.02 -45.03 66.75
C HIS A 89 39.55 -45.16 66.28
N GLY A 90 38.66 -45.66 67.14
CA GLY A 90 37.23 -45.77 66.80
C GLY A 90 36.51 -44.42 66.65
N LEU A 91 37.06 -43.33 67.20
CA LEU A 91 36.56 -41.97 66.97
C LEU A 91 37.10 -41.42 65.64
N ALA A 92 38.38 -41.64 65.33
CA ALA A 92 38.99 -41.24 64.06
C ALA A 92 38.22 -41.83 62.87
N GLU A 93 38.02 -43.15 62.86
CA GLU A 93 37.28 -43.83 61.79
C GLU A 93 35.82 -43.34 61.67
N ARG A 94 35.19 -42.89 62.77
CA ARG A 94 33.84 -42.31 62.72
C ARG A 94 33.84 -40.89 62.14
N LEU A 95 34.93 -40.15 62.30
CA LEU A 95 35.10 -38.81 61.76
C LEU A 95 35.39 -38.86 60.25
N ASP A 96 36.25 -39.77 59.80
CA ASP A 96 36.51 -39.99 58.36
C ASP A 96 35.22 -40.34 57.62
N ARG A 97 34.50 -41.36 58.11
CA ARG A 97 33.20 -41.77 57.55
C ARG A 97 32.16 -40.64 57.55
N LYS A 98 32.29 -39.68 58.46
CA LYS A 98 31.40 -38.51 58.52
C LYS A 98 31.81 -37.47 57.48
N GLY A 99 33.12 -37.27 57.25
CA GLY A 99 33.67 -36.49 56.15
C GLY A 99 33.18 -37.01 54.80
N ASP A 100 33.40 -38.29 54.53
CA ASP A 100 32.97 -38.96 53.29
C ASP A 100 31.46 -38.76 53.01
N ARG A 101 30.63 -38.97 54.04
CA ARG A 101 29.18 -38.81 53.92
C ARG A 101 28.76 -37.37 53.63
N ILE A 102 29.52 -36.40 54.14
CA ILE A 102 29.27 -34.98 53.89
C ILE A 102 29.69 -34.63 52.46
N GLN A 103 30.83 -35.13 52.00
CA GLN A 103 31.29 -34.92 50.62
C GLN A 103 30.28 -35.49 49.63
N GLU A 104 29.85 -36.74 49.82
CA GLU A 104 28.82 -37.37 48.99
C GLU A 104 27.49 -36.59 49.01
N ARG A 105 27.19 -35.85 50.08
CA ARG A 105 26.00 -34.98 50.15
C ARG A 105 26.20 -33.66 49.41
N LEU A 106 27.41 -33.13 49.35
CA LEU A 106 27.76 -31.93 48.58
C LEU A 106 27.74 -32.23 47.08
N ASP A 107 28.30 -33.36 46.66
CA ASP A 107 28.29 -33.80 45.26
C ASP A 107 26.86 -33.96 44.75
N ARG A 108 26.04 -34.74 45.46
CA ARG A 108 24.60 -34.91 45.17
C ARG A 108 23.81 -33.59 45.23
N ARG A 109 24.34 -32.56 45.88
CA ARG A 109 23.74 -31.23 45.89
C ARG A 109 24.18 -30.42 44.66
N GLY A 110 25.43 -30.53 44.23
CA GLY A 110 25.94 -30.00 42.96
C GLY A 110 25.13 -30.52 41.80
N ASP A 111 25.05 -31.84 41.65
CA ASP A 111 24.29 -32.50 40.57
C ASP A 111 22.83 -32.02 40.50
N ARG A 112 22.19 -31.86 41.66
CA ARG A 112 20.80 -31.38 41.74
C ARG A 112 20.65 -29.92 41.39
N ILE A 113 21.68 -29.10 41.60
CA ILE A 113 21.65 -27.70 41.20
C ILE A 113 21.89 -27.60 39.70
N ASP A 114 22.84 -28.34 39.15
CA ASP A 114 23.14 -28.38 37.72
C ASP A 114 21.90 -28.82 36.92
N GLN A 115 21.29 -29.96 37.29
CA GLN A 115 20.03 -30.39 36.70
C GLN A 115 18.92 -29.33 36.78
N ARG A 116 18.86 -28.54 37.85
CA ARG A 116 17.85 -27.47 37.99
C ARG A 116 18.17 -26.26 37.10
N LEU A 117 19.44 -25.97 36.85
CA LEU A 117 19.86 -24.91 35.95
C LEU A 117 19.61 -25.32 34.50
N ASP A 118 19.93 -26.55 34.11
CA ASP A 118 19.66 -27.10 32.77
C ASP A 118 18.16 -27.08 32.46
N ASN A 119 17.35 -27.65 33.35
CA ASN A 119 15.89 -27.63 33.22
C ASN A 119 15.32 -26.20 33.14
N LYS A 120 16.00 -25.23 33.76
CA LYS A 120 15.61 -23.83 33.69
C LYS A 120 16.02 -23.20 32.36
N GLY A 121 17.19 -23.52 31.83
CA GLY A 121 17.63 -23.19 30.47
C GLY A 121 16.61 -23.66 29.45
N ASP A 122 16.35 -24.97 29.39
CA ASP A 122 15.38 -25.57 28.47
C ASP A 122 13.98 -24.94 28.55
N ARG A 123 13.54 -24.54 29.74
CA ARG A 123 12.24 -23.89 29.93
C ARG A 123 12.23 -22.48 29.36
N ILE A 124 13.35 -21.76 29.45
CA ILE A 124 13.50 -20.44 28.87
C ILE A 124 13.58 -20.55 27.34
N ASP A 125 14.35 -21.48 26.81
CA ASP A 125 14.51 -21.68 25.36
C ASP A 125 13.17 -21.97 24.71
N ARG A 126 12.44 -22.97 25.21
CA ARG A 126 11.07 -23.27 24.76
C ARG A 126 10.11 -22.09 24.87
N ARG A 127 10.36 -21.13 25.76
CA ARG A 127 9.53 -19.92 25.89
C ARG A 127 9.95 -18.85 24.88
N LEU A 128 11.23 -18.75 24.55
CA LEU A 128 11.74 -17.87 23.49
C LEU A 128 11.31 -18.38 22.12
N ASP A 129 11.41 -19.68 21.85
CA ASP A 129 10.97 -20.30 20.59
C ASP A 129 9.48 -20.03 20.33
N ARG A 130 8.61 -20.37 21.29
CA ARG A 130 7.17 -20.09 21.20
C ARG A 130 6.86 -18.60 21.05
N LYS A 131 7.74 -17.72 21.55
CA LYS A 131 7.58 -16.28 21.39
C LYS A 131 7.99 -15.84 19.99
N GLY A 132 9.06 -16.40 19.43
CA GLY A 132 9.45 -16.25 18.02
C GLY A 132 8.31 -16.67 17.11
N GLU A 133 7.87 -17.93 17.21
CA GLU A 133 6.77 -18.47 16.40
C GLU A 133 5.51 -17.60 16.45
N ARG A 134 5.13 -17.09 17.63
CA ARG A 134 3.94 -16.21 17.77
C ARG A 134 4.10 -14.88 17.06
N ILE A 135 5.32 -14.35 17.02
CA ILE A 135 5.62 -13.10 16.35
C ILE A 135 5.61 -13.33 14.84
N ASP A 136 6.21 -14.41 14.36
CA ASP A 136 6.27 -14.75 12.93
C ASP A 136 4.86 -14.93 12.39
N ASN A 137 4.05 -15.76 13.06
CA ASN A 137 2.62 -15.92 12.74
C ASN A 137 1.84 -14.59 12.75
N GLN A 138 2.24 -13.61 13.58
CA GLN A 138 1.59 -12.30 13.62
C GLN A 138 2.06 -11.41 12.46
N LEU A 139 3.33 -11.52 12.04
CA LEU A 139 3.87 -10.80 10.89
C LEU A 139 3.27 -11.33 9.59
N ASP A 140 3.17 -12.64 9.43
CA ASP A 140 2.57 -13.29 8.26
C ASP A 140 1.13 -12.82 8.05
N ARG A 141 0.28 -12.93 9.07
CA ARG A 141 -1.11 -12.45 9.02
C ARG A 141 -1.23 -10.96 8.70
N ARG A 142 -0.25 -10.16 9.15
CA ARG A 142 -0.22 -8.71 8.84
C ARG A 142 0.18 -8.48 7.39
N GLY A 143 1.11 -9.28 6.85
CA GLY A 143 1.48 -9.29 5.45
C GLY A 143 0.29 -9.63 4.58
N GLU A 144 -0.36 -10.76 4.84
CA GLU A 144 -1.56 -11.22 4.13
C GLU A 144 -2.66 -10.16 4.10
N HIS A 145 -3.07 -9.65 5.27
CA HIS A 145 -4.13 -8.63 5.34
C HIS A 145 -3.78 -7.32 4.64
N ALA A 146 -2.50 -6.98 4.59
CA ALA A 146 -2.08 -5.76 3.89
C ALA A 146 -2.05 -5.97 2.37
N GLY A 147 -1.60 -7.14 1.90
CA GLY A 147 -1.69 -7.54 0.50
C GLY A 147 -3.14 -7.57 0.00
N GLU A 148 -4.06 -8.16 0.77
CA GLU A 148 -5.51 -8.16 0.46
C GLU A 148 -6.08 -6.73 0.32
N ARG A 149 -5.75 -5.84 1.26
CA ARG A 149 -6.21 -4.44 1.22
C ARG A 149 -5.67 -3.71 0.00
N GLN A 150 -4.39 -3.90 -0.32
CA GLN A 150 -3.79 -3.31 -1.51
C GLN A 150 -4.43 -3.83 -2.80
N GLY A 151 -4.72 -5.13 -2.88
CA GLY A 151 -5.46 -5.72 -4.00
C GLY A 151 -6.83 -5.07 -4.20
N HIS A 152 -7.60 -4.94 -3.12
CA HIS A 152 -8.90 -4.24 -3.16
C HIS A 152 -8.80 -2.77 -3.57
N ASP A 153 -7.80 -2.05 -3.08
CA ASP A 153 -7.56 -0.65 -3.45
C ASP A 153 -7.13 -0.51 -4.91
N GLY A 154 -6.32 -1.45 -5.42
CA GLY A 154 -5.93 -1.55 -6.83
C GLY A 154 -7.14 -1.74 -7.74
N GLU A 155 -7.97 -2.75 -7.46
CA GLU A 155 -9.20 -2.97 -8.22
C GLU A 155 -10.15 -1.76 -8.15
N ARG A 156 -10.24 -1.10 -6.99
CA ARG A 156 -11.07 0.09 -6.82
C ARG A 156 -10.53 1.26 -7.65
N ALA A 157 -9.22 1.41 -7.76
CA ALA A 157 -8.58 2.39 -8.61
C ALA A 157 -8.86 2.11 -10.10
N GLU A 158 -8.79 0.85 -10.54
CA GLU A 158 -9.12 0.46 -11.91
C GLU A 158 -10.60 0.72 -12.24
N ARG A 159 -11.52 0.31 -11.36
CA ARG A 159 -12.96 0.60 -11.52
C ARG A 159 -13.24 2.10 -11.60
N ARG A 160 -12.47 2.94 -10.88
CA ARG A 160 -12.55 4.40 -10.96
C ARG A 160 -12.04 4.93 -12.31
N ARG A 161 -10.94 4.39 -12.84
CA ARG A 161 -10.41 4.75 -14.16
C ARG A 161 -11.39 4.43 -15.28
N GLN A 162 -11.90 3.20 -15.33
CA GLN A 162 -12.89 2.79 -16.33
C GLN A 162 -14.14 3.68 -16.31
N ARG A 163 -14.63 4.04 -15.11
CA ARG A 163 -15.77 4.97 -14.98
C ARG A 163 -15.43 6.39 -15.44
N ALA A 164 -14.19 6.84 -15.26
CA ALA A 164 -13.75 8.15 -15.73
C ALA A 164 -13.66 8.17 -17.27
N GLU A 165 -13.12 7.12 -17.87
CA GLU A 165 -13.03 6.94 -19.32
C GLU A 165 -14.42 6.91 -19.98
N GLN A 166 -15.33 6.07 -19.48
CA GLN A 166 -16.73 6.03 -19.97
C GLN A 166 -17.44 7.39 -19.82
N ARG A 167 -17.10 8.16 -18.78
CA ARG A 167 -17.65 9.52 -18.60
C ARG A 167 -17.09 10.49 -19.62
N GLN A 168 -15.82 10.37 -19.98
CA GLN A 168 -15.19 11.18 -21.02
C GLN A 168 -15.78 10.87 -22.40
N GLU A 169 -15.93 9.59 -22.73
CA GLU A 169 -16.55 9.12 -23.98
C GLU A 169 -18.01 9.62 -24.11
N ARG A 170 -18.82 9.44 -23.07
CA ARG A 170 -20.20 9.98 -23.08
C ARG A 170 -20.24 11.51 -23.19
N ARG A 171 -19.20 12.21 -22.73
CA ARG A 171 -19.08 13.67 -22.86
C ARG A 171 -18.68 14.07 -24.27
N SER A 172 -17.76 13.37 -24.92
CA SER A 172 -17.39 13.63 -26.32
C SER A 172 -18.56 13.36 -27.25
N GLU A 173 -19.24 12.22 -27.13
CA GLU A 173 -20.44 11.91 -27.92
C GLU A 173 -21.54 12.97 -27.77
N ARG A 174 -21.76 13.47 -26.54
CA ARG A 174 -22.73 14.54 -26.29
C ARG A 174 -22.30 15.87 -26.90
N ALA A 175 -21.01 16.15 -26.96
CA ALA A 175 -20.48 17.36 -27.58
C ALA A 175 -20.65 17.30 -29.10
N GLU A 176 -20.32 16.16 -29.72
CA GLU A 176 -20.51 15.91 -31.15
C GLU A 176 -21.99 16.05 -31.54
N ARG A 177 -22.90 15.33 -30.86
CA ARG A 177 -24.36 15.45 -31.11
C ARG A 177 -24.94 16.85 -30.90
N ARG A 178 -24.25 17.72 -30.15
CA ARG A 178 -24.63 19.13 -30.00
C ARG A 178 -24.11 19.94 -31.18
N GLN A 179 -22.88 19.70 -31.62
CA GLN A 179 -22.30 20.34 -32.81
C GLN A 179 -23.13 20.03 -34.06
N ASP A 180 -23.50 18.77 -34.28
CA ASP A 180 -24.33 18.35 -35.40
C ASP A 180 -25.68 19.10 -35.41
N ARG A 181 -26.38 19.11 -34.27
CA ARG A 181 -27.65 19.84 -34.13
C ARG A 181 -27.50 21.35 -34.34
N HIS A 182 -26.38 21.93 -33.95
CA HIS A 182 -26.09 23.35 -34.21
C HIS A 182 -25.84 23.60 -35.70
N GLY A 183 -25.14 22.69 -36.39
CA GLY A 183 -24.93 22.70 -37.84
C GLY A 183 -26.25 22.62 -38.59
N GLU A 184 -27.06 21.58 -38.35
CA GLU A 184 -28.38 21.41 -38.98
C GLU A 184 -29.30 22.63 -38.74
N ARG A 185 -29.28 23.20 -37.52
CA ARG A 185 -30.10 24.39 -37.20
C ARG A 185 -29.59 25.64 -37.92
N ALA A 186 -28.28 25.75 -38.17
CA ALA A 186 -27.69 26.84 -38.94
C ALA A 186 -28.06 26.72 -40.43
N GLU A 187 -27.98 25.53 -41.00
CA GLU A 187 -28.38 25.23 -42.39
C GLU A 187 -29.87 25.55 -42.60
N ARG A 188 -30.76 24.99 -41.75
CA ARG A 188 -32.21 25.29 -41.83
C ARG A 188 -32.53 26.79 -41.70
N ARG A 189 -31.69 27.57 -41.01
CA ARG A 189 -31.84 29.03 -40.91
C ARG A 189 -31.36 29.74 -42.18
N GLN A 190 -30.32 29.23 -42.84
CA GLN A 190 -29.85 29.72 -44.13
C GLN A 190 -30.89 29.42 -45.21
N ASP A 191 -31.39 28.19 -45.32
CA ASP A 191 -32.42 27.80 -46.27
C ASP A 191 -33.66 28.68 -46.16
N ARG A 192 -34.18 28.86 -44.93
CA ARG A 192 -35.34 29.75 -44.68
C ARG A 192 -35.07 31.21 -45.06
N ARG A 193 -33.82 31.68 -44.95
CA ARG A 193 -33.45 33.04 -45.36
C ARG A 193 -33.45 33.13 -46.88
N SER A 194 -32.86 32.15 -47.57
CA SER A 194 -32.86 32.03 -49.02
C SER A 194 -34.29 31.98 -49.57
N ASP A 195 -35.15 31.13 -49.02
CA ASP A 195 -36.57 31.07 -49.40
C ASP A 195 -37.29 32.42 -49.26
N VAL A 196 -36.97 33.19 -48.21
CA VAL A 196 -37.56 34.52 -47.98
C VAL A 196 -37.00 35.55 -48.97
N THR A 197 -35.71 35.47 -49.33
CA THR A 197 -35.12 36.36 -50.34
C THR A 197 -35.68 36.06 -51.73
N ASP A 198 -35.83 34.79 -52.08
CA ASP A 198 -36.38 34.35 -53.36
C ASP A 198 -37.82 34.82 -53.49
N ARG A 199 -38.68 34.52 -52.50
CA ARG A 199 -40.07 35.01 -52.47
C ARG A 199 -40.18 36.54 -52.51
N ARG A 200 -39.20 37.28 -51.99
CA ARG A 200 -39.16 38.75 -52.10
C ARG A 200 -38.79 39.18 -53.52
N ALA A 201 -37.78 38.54 -54.11
CA ALA A 201 -37.37 38.80 -55.50
C ALA A 201 -38.52 38.54 -56.47
N ASP A 202 -39.22 37.41 -56.34
CA ASP A 202 -40.40 37.07 -57.15
C ASP A 202 -41.48 38.16 -57.06
N ARG A 203 -41.83 38.60 -55.84
CA ARG A 203 -42.80 39.70 -55.66
C ARG A 203 -42.33 41.02 -56.26
N HIS A 204 -41.03 41.29 -56.28
CA HIS A 204 -40.48 42.48 -56.92
C HIS A 204 -40.56 42.36 -58.45
N GLY A 205 -40.27 41.18 -59.01
CA GLY A 205 -40.49 40.83 -60.42
C GLY A 205 -41.95 41.04 -60.82
N ASP A 206 -42.89 40.39 -60.12
CA ASP A 206 -44.33 40.55 -60.36
C ASP A 206 -44.79 42.02 -60.33
N ARG A 207 -44.21 42.82 -59.42
CA ARG A 207 -44.52 44.26 -59.33
C ARG A 207 -43.91 45.05 -60.47
N ALA A 208 -42.71 44.70 -60.93
CA ALA A 208 -42.05 45.32 -62.07
C ALA A 208 -42.82 45.00 -63.35
N ASP A 209 -43.21 43.74 -63.57
CA ASP A 209 -44.00 43.31 -64.73
C ASP A 209 -45.35 44.05 -64.77
N ARG A 210 -46.07 44.11 -63.64
CA ARG A 210 -47.31 44.91 -63.54
C ARG A 210 -47.10 46.41 -63.79
N ARG A 211 -45.91 46.95 -63.53
CA ARG A 211 -45.58 48.35 -63.86
C ARG A 211 -45.27 48.50 -65.35
N SER A 212 -44.52 47.58 -65.95
CA SER A 212 -44.25 47.53 -67.39
C SER A 212 -45.56 47.45 -68.17
N ASP A 213 -46.45 46.50 -67.83
CA ASP A 213 -47.80 46.39 -68.41
C ASP A 213 -48.59 47.70 -68.33
N ARG A 214 -48.46 48.46 -67.24
CA ARG A 214 -49.12 49.77 -67.11
C ARG A 214 -48.49 50.83 -67.99
N VAL A 215 -47.16 50.81 -68.16
CA VAL A 215 -46.44 51.73 -69.05
C VAL A 215 -46.80 51.41 -70.50
N ASP A 216 -46.77 50.15 -70.91
CA ASP A 216 -47.11 49.73 -72.27
C ASP A 216 -48.55 50.11 -72.62
N ARG A 217 -49.52 49.82 -71.73
CA ARG A 217 -50.91 50.28 -71.90
C ARG A 217 -51.04 51.80 -71.95
N ARG A 218 -50.11 52.56 -71.36
CA ARG A 218 -50.10 54.03 -71.41
C ARG A 218 -49.47 54.52 -72.72
N SER A 219 -48.40 53.88 -73.19
CA SER A 219 -47.80 54.11 -74.51
C SER A 219 -48.81 53.85 -75.61
N ASP A 220 -49.49 52.70 -75.61
CA ASP A 220 -50.58 52.39 -76.55
C ASP A 220 -51.68 53.47 -76.56
N ARG A 221 -52.00 54.04 -75.39
CA ARG A 221 -52.98 55.13 -75.31
C ARG A 221 -52.44 56.43 -75.88
N VAL A 222 -51.15 56.72 -75.70
CA VAL A 222 -50.48 57.90 -76.27
C VAL A 222 -50.39 57.75 -77.78
N ASP A 223 -49.97 56.60 -78.30
CA ASP A 223 -49.86 56.33 -79.74
C ASP A 223 -51.23 56.43 -80.43
N ARG A 224 -52.28 55.83 -79.85
CA ARG A 224 -53.67 56.02 -80.32
C ARG A 224 -54.14 57.48 -80.26
N ARG A 225 -53.53 58.32 -79.41
CA ARG A 225 -53.82 59.76 -79.32
C ARG A 225 -53.05 60.53 -80.40
N SER A 226 -51.81 60.14 -80.68
CA SER A 226 -50.98 60.67 -81.77
C SER A 226 -51.58 60.34 -83.14
N ASP A 227 -52.00 59.09 -83.40
CA ASP A 227 -52.68 58.70 -84.64
C ASP A 227 -54.00 59.47 -84.88
N ARG A 228 -54.68 59.90 -83.80
CA ARG A 228 -55.88 60.75 -83.89
C ARG A 228 -55.54 62.21 -84.19
N VAL A 229 -54.34 62.67 -83.83
CA VAL A 229 -53.84 64.01 -84.10
C VAL A 229 -53.33 64.09 -85.54
N ASP A 230 -52.66 63.04 -86.04
CA ASP A 230 -52.15 62.98 -87.41
C ASP A 230 -53.24 62.79 -88.47
N ARG A 231 -54.39 62.22 -88.13
CA ARG A 231 -55.60 62.18 -89.01
C ARG A 231 -56.36 63.52 -89.08
N ARG A 232 -55.85 64.58 -88.46
CA ARG A 232 -56.51 65.89 -88.33
C ARG A 232 -55.77 67.05 -89.01
N ASN A 233 -54.69 66.77 -89.72
CA ASN A 233 -54.02 67.67 -90.66
C ASN A 233 -54.10 67.10 -92.08
#